data_AF-A0A2G4GLE5-F1
#
_entry.id   AF-A0A2G4GLE5-F1
#
_cell.length_a   1.000
_cell.length_b   1.000
_cell.length_c   1.000
_cell.angle_alpha   90.00
_cell.angle_beta   90.00
_cell.angle_gamma   90.00
#
_symmetry.space_group_name_H-M   'P 1'
#
loop_
_entity.id
_entity.type
_entity.pdbx_description
1 polymer ?
#
loop_
_entity_poly.entity_id
_entity_poly.type
_entity_poly.pdbx_seq_one_letter_code
_entity_poly.pdbx_strand_id
1 'polypeptide(L)'
;MRYTPATLEKIEKIVSEVGYIIRYERGTFQSGYCILESRRVVVLNKFLQTEGRINTLIDLLPILNIEADHLSAESRKMFEEVITRPEMIA
;
A
#
# COMPACT_ATOMS: atom_id res chain seq x y z
N MET A 1 9.85 -9.94 -5.18
CA MET A 1 9.87 -9.65 -3.72
C MET A 1 9.15 -10.78 -2.98
N ARG A 2 9.56 -11.20 -1.77
CA ARG A 2 8.81 -12.20 -0.99
C ARG A 2 7.65 -11.55 -0.23
N TYR A 3 6.50 -12.21 -0.17
CA TYR A 3 5.32 -11.70 0.52
C TYR A 3 5.34 -12.16 1.96
N THR A 4 5.81 -11.27 2.84
CA THR A 4 6.02 -11.54 4.26
C THR A 4 5.39 -10.42 5.11
N PRO A 5 5.14 -10.64 6.40
CA PRO A 5 4.67 -9.57 7.29
C PRO A 5 5.61 -8.35 7.30
N ALA A 6 6.93 -8.57 7.25
CA ALA A 6 7.92 -7.49 7.17
C ALA A 6 7.83 -6.70 5.86
N THR A 7 7.48 -7.38 4.77
CA THR A 7 7.21 -6.75 3.48
C THR A 7 5.97 -5.87 3.56
N LEU A 8 4.90 -6.39 4.15
CA LEU A 8 3.66 -5.64 4.36
C LEU A 8 3.91 -4.36 5.16
N GLU A 9 4.60 -4.47 6.30
CA GLU A 9 4.95 -3.33 7.15
C GLU A 9 5.73 -2.24 6.41
N LYS A 10 6.66 -2.62 5.53
CA LYS A 10 7.40 -1.67 4.69
C LYS A 10 6.50 -0.93 3.70
N ILE A 11 5.52 -1.61 3.10
CA ILE A 11 4.57 -0.98 2.18
C ILE A 11 3.62 -0.06 2.95
N GLU A 12 3.13 -0.49 4.12
CA GLU A 12 2.31 0.34 5.00
C GLU A 12 3.05 1.60 5.45
N LYS A 13 4.36 1.50 5.70
CA LYS A 13 5.23 2.63 6.03
C LYS A 13 5.31 3.65 4.89
N ILE A 14 5.36 3.23 3.63
CA ILE A 14 5.32 4.16 2.49
C ILE A 14 4.02 4.98 2.55
N VAL A 15 2.87 4.32 2.74
CA VAL A 15 1.55 4.96 2.80
C VAL A 15 1.46 5.94 3.98
N SER A 16 2.03 5.60 5.13
CA SER A 16 2.03 6.49 6.30
C SER A 16 2.99 7.67 6.17
N GLU A 17 4.16 7.49 5.55
CA GLU A 17 5.12 8.58 5.27
C GLU A 17 4.53 9.65 4.35
N VAL A 18 3.65 9.28 3.42
CA VAL A 18 2.92 10.23 2.56
C VAL A 18 1.67 10.82 3.22
N GLY A 19 1.47 10.53 4.51
CA GLY A 19 0.45 11.15 5.35
C GLY A 19 -0.93 10.48 5.28
N TYR A 20 -1.03 9.26 4.74
CA TYR A 20 -2.27 8.47 4.80
C TYR A 20 -2.30 7.57 6.03
N ILE A 21 -3.47 7.43 6.63
CA ILE A 21 -3.73 6.49 7.72
C ILE A 21 -4.36 5.23 7.14
N ILE A 22 -3.76 4.08 7.39
CA ILE A 22 -4.34 2.78 7.04
C ILE A 22 -5.28 2.32 8.15
N ARG A 23 -6.49 1.90 7.77
CA ARG A 23 -7.47 1.26 8.66
C ARG A 23 -7.90 -0.07 8.10
N TYR A 24 -7.97 -1.07 8.98
CA TYR A 24 -8.46 -2.40 8.65
C TYR A 24 -9.90 -2.55 9.13
N GLU A 25 -10.85 -2.59 8.19
CA GLU A 25 -12.28 -2.62 8.52
C GLU A 25 -13.02 -3.77 7.84
N ARG A 26 -14.25 -4.04 8.32
CA ARG A 26 -15.17 -4.92 7.61
C ARG A 26 -15.77 -4.15 6.44
N GLY A 27 -15.49 -4.58 5.22
CA GLY A 27 -16.07 -4.01 4.02
C GLY A 27 -15.94 -4.95 2.84
N THR A 28 -16.88 -4.86 1.90
CA THR A 28 -16.85 -5.57 0.62
C THR A 28 -16.51 -4.56 -0.47
N PHE A 29 -15.21 -4.29 -0.64
CA PHE A 29 -14.71 -3.41 -1.70
C PHE A 29 -14.35 -4.27 -2.91
N GLN A 30 -14.77 -3.87 -4.11
CA GLN A 30 -14.45 -4.61 -5.35
C GLN A 30 -12.93 -4.74 -5.57
N SER A 31 -12.17 -3.70 -5.22
CA SER A 31 -10.71 -3.65 -5.30
C SER A 31 -9.99 -4.08 -4.02
N GLY A 32 -10.72 -4.48 -2.97
CA GLY A 32 -10.14 -4.78 -1.66
C GLY A 32 -9.85 -3.56 -0.77
N TYR A 33 -10.00 -2.33 -1.28
CA TYR A 33 -9.77 -1.08 -0.54
C TYR A 33 -10.76 0.05 -0.87
N CYS A 34 -10.74 1.09 -0.04
CA CYS A 34 -11.39 2.38 -0.29
C CYS A 34 -10.46 3.51 0.15
N ILE A 35 -10.40 4.61 -0.61
CA ILE A 35 -9.62 5.81 -0.27
C ILE A 35 -10.58 6.93 0.12
N LEU A 36 -10.35 7.53 1.28
CA LEU A 36 -11.01 8.75 1.72
C LEU A 36 -9.99 9.90 1.61
N GLU A 37 -9.86 10.46 0.40
CA GLU A 37 -8.83 11.46 0.07
C GLU A 37 -8.87 12.70 0.99
N SER A 38 -10.07 13.25 1.24
CA SER A 38 -10.25 14.43 2.10
C SER A 38 -9.79 14.22 3.55
N ARG A 39 -9.74 12.97 4.01
CA ARG A 39 -9.29 12.59 5.35
C ARG A 39 -7.91 11.94 5.34
N ARG A 40 -7.31 11.73 4.17
CA ARG A 40 -6.12 10.90 3.95
C ARG A 40 -6.22 9.56 4.68
N VAL A 41 -7.31 8.83 4.47
CA VAL A 41 -7.50 7.49 5.06
C VAL A 41 -7.61 6.45 3.95
N VAL A 42 -6.86 5.36 4.08
CA VAL A 42 -7.00 4.15 3.28
C VAL A 42 -7.69 3.10 4.14
N VAL A 43 -8.82 2.57 3.68
CA VAL A 43 -9.52 1.47 4.34
C VAL A 43 -9.26 0.19 3.57
N LEU A 44 -8.60 -0.77 4.20
CA LEU A 44 -8.39 -2.12 3.66
C LEU A 44 -9.43 -3.09 4.25
N ASN A 45 -9.88 -4.04 3.44
CA ASN A 45 -10.69 -5.14 3.94
C ASN A 45 -9.85 -6.01 4.90
N LYS A 46 -10.26 -6.07 6.17
CA LYS A 46 -9.53 -6.79 7.21
C LYS A 46 -9.44 -8.31 7.01
N PHE A 47 -10.31 -8.88 6.17
CA PHE A 47 -10.32 -10.32 5.88
C PHE A 47 -9.28 -10.73 4.83
N LEU A 48 -8.63 -9.78 4.15
CA LEU A 48 -7.49 -10.09 3.29
C LEU A 48 -6.34 -10.67 4.13
N GLN A 49 -5.74 -11.74 3.62
CA GLN A 49 -4.50 -12.31 4.15
C GLN A 49 -3.30 -11.44 3.73
N THR A 50 -2.13 -11.68 4.31
CA THR A 50 -0.91 -10.87 4.07
C THR A 50 -0.63 -10.64 2.58
N GLU A 51 -0.71 -11.70 1.77
CA GLU A 51 -0.52 -11.61 0.32
C GLU A 51 -1.55 -10.70 -0.36
N GLY A 52 -2.83 -10.88 -0.04
CA GLY A 52 -3.89 -10.02 -0.55
C GLY A 52 -3.70 -8.55 -0.13
N ARG A 53 -3.29 -8.29 1.12
CA ARG A 53 -2.99 -6.93 1.60
C ARG A 53 -1.82 -6.30 0.85
N ILE A 54 -0.76 -7.07 0.62
CA ILE A 54 0.42 -6.61 -0.14
C ILE A 54 -0.01 -6.25 -1.55
N ASN A 55 -0.69 -7.14 -2.28
CA ASN A 55 -1.17 -6.86 -3.64
C ASN A 55 -2.06 -5.61 -3.68
N THR A 56 -3.05 -5.54 -2.79
CA THR A 56 -3.94 -4.39 -2.71
C THR A 56 -3.19 -3.08 -2.44
N LEU A 57 -2.19 -3.08 -1.56
CA LEU A 57 -1.38 -1.89 -1.31
C LEU A 57 -0.47 -1.55 -2.49
N ILE A 58 0.10 -2.53 -3.17
CA ILE A 58 0.89 -2.31 -4.40
C ILE A 58 0.05 -1.61 -5.46
N ASP A 59 -1.17 -2.08 -5.70
CA ASP A 59 -2.11 -1.47 -6.66
C ASP A 59 -2.52 -0.05 -6.25
N LEU A 60 -2.56 0.21 -4.94
CA LEU A 60 -2.92 1.49 -4.36
C LEU A 60 -1.81 2.54 -4.50
N LEU A 61 -0.53 2.16 -4.36
CA LEU A 61 0.59 3.11 -4.28
C LEU A 61 0.65 4.11 -5.46
N PRO A 62 0.47 3.71 -6.73
CA PRO A 62 0.46 4.66 -7.86
C PRO A 62 -0.69 5.66 -7.82
N ILE A 63 -1.81 5.29 -7.18
CA ILE A 63 -3.03 6.11 -7.10
C ILE A 63 -2.87 7.23 -6.06
N LEU A 64 -2.02 7.03 -5.05
CA LEU A 64 -1.75 8.00 -3.99
C LEU A 64 -0.89 9.20 -4.43
N ASN A 65 -0.45 9.26 -5.70
CA ASN A 65 0.39 10.33 -6.26
C ASN A 65 1.61 10.64 -5.37
N ILE A 66 2.36 9.60 -5.02
CA ILE A 66 3.48 9.69 -4.08
C ILE A 66 4.67 10.41 -4.71
N GLU A 67 5.08 11.51 -4.10
CA GLU A 67 6.35 12.18 -4.40
C GLU A 67 7.49 11.45 -3.67
N ALA A 68 8.31 10.72 -4.42
CA ALA A 68 9.39 9.89 -3.87
C ALA A 68 10.41 10.67 -3.01
N ASP A 69 10.53 11.98 -3.24
CA ASP A 69 11.41 12.87 -2.46
C ASP A 69 10.97 13.04 -1.00
N HIS A 70 9.69 12.82 -0.70
CA HIS A 70 9.15 12.86 0.67
C HIS A 70 9.32 11.54 1.43
N LEU A 71 9.74 10.47 0.76
CA LEU A 71 9.99 9.18 1.39
C LEU A 71 11.38 9.13 2.00
N SER A 72 11.50 8.38 3.10
CA SER A 72 12.80 7.96 3.64
C SER A 72 13.56 7.11 2.62
N ALA A 73 14.89 7.04 2.73
CA ALA A 73 15.71 6.27 1.79
C ALA A 73 15.30 4.79 1.70
N GLU A 74 14.85 4.20 2.82
CA GLU A 74 14.34 2.83 2.85
C GLU A 74 13.00 2.71 2.09
N SER A 75 12.04 3.59 2.42
CA SER A 75 10.70 3.60 1.80
C SER A 75 10.77 3.92 0.31
N ARG A 76 11.66 4.84 -0.10
CA ARG A 76 11.91 5.16 -1.51
C ARG A 76 12.41 3.95 -2.29
N LYS A 77 13.42 3.24 -1.76
CA LYS A 77 13.94 2.01 -2.39
C LYS A 77 12.85 0.96 -2.56
N MET A 78 12.01 0.79 -1.54
CA MET A 78 10.89 -0.14 -1.58
C MET A 78 9.82 0.30 -2.60
N PHE A 79 9.46 1.58 -2.60
CA PHE A 79 8.51 2.17 -3.55
C PHE A 79 8.98 1.96 -5.00
N GLU A 80 10.24 2.28 -5.29
CA GLU A 80 10.87 2.06 -6.60
C GLU A 80 10.87 0.57 -7.00
N GLU A 81 11.21 -0.35 -6.10
CA GLU A 81 11.18 -1.81 -6.38
C GLU A 81 9.77 -2.30 -6.76
N VAL A 82 8.74 -1.75 -6.10
CA VAL A 82 7.35 -2.12 -6.34
C VAL A 82 6.85 -1.57 -7.67
N ILE A 83 7.04 -0.28 -7.95
CA ILE A 83 6.50 0.36 -9.17
C ILE A 83 7.22 -0.07 -10.44
N THR A 84 8.48 -0.52 -10.36
CA THR A 84 9.27 -0.96 -11.52
C THR A 84 9.06 -2.43 -11.88
N ARG A 85 8.32 -3.19 -11.07
CA ARG A 85 8.05 -4.63 -11.31
C ARG A 85 6.56 -4.92 -11.43
N PRO A 86 5.92 -4.50 -12.54
CA PRO A 86 4.49 -4.75 -12.79
C PRO A 86 4.17 -6.25 -12.96
N GLU A 87 5.16 -7.13 -13.15
CA GLU A 87 4.94 -8.58 -13.31
C GLU A 87 4.50 -9.31 -12.02
N MET A 88 4.42 -8.62 -10.88
CA MET A 88 3.83 -9.18 -9.66
C MET A 88 2.30 -9.02 -9.60
N ILE A 89 1.69 -8.49 -10.67
CA ILE A 89 0.25 -8.37 -10.87
C ILE A 89 -0.20 -9.56 -11.74
N ALA A 90 -0.32 -10.75 -11.15
CA ALA A 90 -0.87 -11.93 -11.81
C ALA A 90 -1.79 -12.71 -10.85
#